data_AF-A0A949SW57-F1
#
_entry.id   AF-A0A949SW57-F1
#
_cell.length_a   1.000
_cell.length_b   1.000
_cell.length_c   1.000
_cell.angle_alpha   90.00
_cell.angle_beta   90.00
_cell.angle_gamma   90.00
#
_symmetry.space_group_name_H-M   'P 1'
#
loop_
_entity.id
_entity.type
_entity.pdbx_description
1 polymer ?
#
loop_
_entity_poly.entity_id
_entity_poly.type
_entity_poly.pdbx_seq_one_letter_code
_entity_poly.pdbx_strand_id
1 'polypeptide(L)'
;MHVLRSSQGEHDDYFNGLLEGKTWGEPQEEGTTKKSGAEREFPSALRIAFKREKLDFKIVKKESDPATKYELFQRLNTLGTSLSPQEVRNCLLIMINRELYQWLADLATFGPFQRTIALSEKQLDERYDVELALRFIVLLKSSTEELKDKPDIGEFLTEQMKLFALDKTFDRKGIGEDFKETFKLVEKVLQDQAFRRFDAKKKRFMGGFSISAYEVIAVGVGANVTKWKVRISHSPEWKTPFLEIVQGLWADATFLKYSGSGVRASTRLPNLIPLGRRIFKP
;
A
#
# COMPACT_ATOMS: atom_id res chain seq x y z
N MET A 1 -5.79 8.98 32.86
CA MET A 1 -5.56 7.81 31.99
C MET A 1 -6.76 7.74 31.05
N HIS A 2 -6.64 8.29 29.84
CA HIS A 2 -7.70 8.19 28.85
C HIS A 2 -7.69 6.77 28.31
N VAL A 3 -8.79 6.03 28.53
CA VAL A 3 -9.01 4.72 27.93
C VAL A 3 -9.19 4.95 26.43
N LEU A 4 -8.28 4.42 25.62
CA LEU A 4 -8.39 4.42 24.17
C LEU A 4 -9.59 3.54 23.80
N ARG A 5 -10.64 4.15 23.22
CA ARG A 5 -11.75 3.41 22.64
C ARG A 5 -11.29 2.78 21.32
N SER A 6 -11.38 1.46 21.25
CA SER A 6 -11.35 0.69 20.01
C SER A 6 -12.54 1.10 19.14
N SER A 7 -12.28 1.44 17.88
CA SER A 7 -13.29 1.80 16.89
C SER A 7 -13.55 0.61 15.95
N GLN A 8 -13.99 -0.53 16.46
CA GLN A 8 -14.67 -1.55 15.65
C GLN A 8 -15.81 -2.18 16.46
N GLY A 9 -16.99 -2.20 15.84
CA GLY A 9 -18.25 -2.54 16.47
C GLY A 9 -18.43 -4.01 16.84
N GLU A 10 -19.27 -4.18 17.85
CA GLU A 10 -20.09 -5.35 18.18
C GLU A 10 -19.49 -6.54 18.96
N HIS A 11 -18.34 -6.39 19.63
CA HIS A 11 -17.91 -7.39 20.63
C HIS A 11 -17.30 -6.84 21.95
N ASP A 12 -17.35 -5.53 22.19
CA ASP A 12 -16.65 -4.87 23.32
C ASP A 12 -17.47 -4.69 24.63
N ASP A 13 -18.63 -5.36 24.77
CA ASP A 13 -19.47 -5.19 25.97
C ASP A 13 -19.06 -6.03 27.20
N TYR A 14 -18.04 -6.89 27.09
CA TYR A 14 -17.60 -7.70 28.22
C TYR A 14 -16.82 -6.93 29.29
N PHE A 15 -16.30 -5.74 28.98
CA PHE A 15 -15.46 -4.94 29.91
C PHE A 15 -16.09 -3.62 30.37
N ASN A 16 -17.25 -3.24 29.82
CA ASN A 16 -17.95 -2.03 30.25
C ASN A 16 -18.40 -2.17 31.72
N GLY A 17 -17.85 -1.32 32.60
CA GLY A 17 -18.24 -1.21 34.02
C GLY A 17 -17.45 -2.04 35.03
N LEU A 18 -16.64 -3.03 34.63
CA LEU A 18 -15.94 -3.94 35.57
C LEU A 18 -14.89 -3.26 36.45
N LEU A 19 -14.30 -2.17 35.98
CA LEU A 19 -13.26 -1.40 36.67
C LEU A 19 -13.75 -0.01 37.08
N GLU A 20 -15.02 0.31 36.80
CA GLU A 20 -15.57 1.64 37.04
C GLU A 20 -15.68 1.91 38.55
N GLY A 21 -15.09 3.02 39.00
CA GLY A 21 -15.02 3.37 40.42
C GLY A 21 -14.03 2.54 41.25
N LYS A 22 -13.24 1.64 40.64
CA LYS A 22 -12.19 0.89 41.35
C LYS A 22 -10.94 1.74 41.58
N THR A 23 -10.30 1.57 42.72
CA THR A 23 -9.08 2.28 43.13
C THR A 23 -7.98 1.31 43.55
N TRP A 24 -6.73 1.79 43.58
CA TRP A 24 -5.57 0.97 43.97
C TRP A 24 -5.53 0.62 45.47
N GLY A 25 -6.28 1.36 46.29
CA GLY A 25 -6.18 1.40 47.75
C GLY A 25 -5.11 2.42 48.20
N GLU A 26 -5.39 3.17 49.26
CA GLU A 26 -4.36 4.01 49.90
C GLU A 26 -3.36 3.12 50.66
N PRO A 27 -2.06 3.48 50.71
CA PRO A 27 -1.12 2.78 51.57
C PRO A 27 -1.62 2.84 53.02
N GLN A 28 -1.83 1.69 53.64
CA GLN A 28 -2.22 1.64 55.06
C GLN A 28 -1.06 2.18 55.90
N GLU A 29 -1.22 3.39 56.45
CA GLU A 29 -0.49 3.77 57.65
C GLU A 29 -1.01 2.93 58.82
N GLU A 30 -0.09 2.32 59.56
CA GLU A 30 -0.40 1.48 60.71
C GLU A 30 -1.26 2.24 61.72
N GLY A 31 -2.54 1.86 61.87
CA GLY A 31 -3.38 2.29 62.99
C GLY A 31 -4.77 2.85 62.67
N THR A 32 -5.20 2.97 61.42
CA THR A 32 -6.57 3.46 61.12
C THR A 32 -7.47 2.41 60.46
N THR A 33 -8.46 1.95 61.22
CA THR A 33 -9.55 1.08 60.74
C THR A 33 -10.57 1.89 59.93
N LYS A 34 -10.47 1.88 58.59
CA LYS A 34 -11.57 2.31 57.70
C LYS A 34 -12.22 1.11 57.01
N LYS A 35 -13.47 0.83 57.39
CA LYS A 35 -14.30 -0.30 56.91
C LYS A 35 -15.13 -0.01 55.62
N SER A 36 -14.95 1.12 54.93
CA SER A 36 -15.83 1.51 53.81
C SER A 36 -15.17 1.59 52.42
N GLY A 37 -13.85 1.40 52.30
CA GLY A 37 -13.13 1.49 51.02
C GLY A 37 -12.90 0.17 50.29
N ALA A 38 -12.99 -0.97 51.01
CA ALA A 38 -12.52 -2.27 50.52
C ALA A 38 -13.26 -2.80 49.28
N GLU A 39 -14.55 -2.46 49.10
CA GLU A 39 -15.31 -2.86 47.90
C GLU A 39 -14.87 -2.11 46.64
N ARG A 40 -14.27 -0.93 46.78
CA ARG A 40 -13.76 -0.16 45.64
C ARG A 40 -12.31 -0.48 45.33
N GLU A 41 -11.59 -1.18 46.19
CA GLU A 41 -10.19 -1.53 45.90
C GLU A 41 -10.08 -2.68 44.89
N PHE A 42 -9.00 -2.68 44.12
CA PHE A 42 -8.63 -3.84 43.31
C PHE A 42 -8.31 -5.04 44.21
N PRO A 43 -8.82 -6.25 43.89
CA PRO A 43 -8.44 -7.46 44.60
C PRO A 43 -6.92 -7.62 44.67
N SER A 44 -6.44 -8.16 45.80
CA SER A 44 -5.01 -8.44 46.04
C SER A 44 -4.32 -9.11 44.85
N ALA A 45 -4.92 -10.17 44.30
CA ALA A 45 -4.39 -10.90 43.15
C ALA A 45 -4.22 -10.00 41.91
N LEU A 46 -5.15 -9.08 41.67
CA LEU A 46 -5.12 -8.17 40.52
C LEU A 46 -4.06 -7.08 40.69
N ARG A 47 -3.88 -6.54 41.91
CA ARG A 47 -2.78 -5.61 42.22
C ARG A 47 -1.42 -6.28 42.09
N ILE A 48 -1.29 -7.54 42.53
CA ILE A 48 -0.06 -8.32 42.39
C ILE A 48 0.23 -8.59 40.92
N ALA A 49 -0.78 -9.00 40.14
CA ALA A 49 -0.64 -9.19 38.70
C ALA A 49 -0.19 -7.90 38.01
N PHE A 50 -0.88 -6.78 38.26
CA PHE A 50 -0.53 -5.48 37.69
C PHE A 50 0.88 -5.02 38.09
N LYS A 51 1.28 -5.17 39.38
CA LYS A 51 2.63 -4.83 39.85
C LYS A 51 3.72 -5.70 39.23
N ARG A 52 3.40 -6.94 38.86
CA ARG A 52 4.34 -7.90 38.26
C ARG A 52 4.34 -7.84 36.74
N GLU A 53 3.43 -7.09 36.15
CA GLU A 53 3.39 -6.88 34.72
C GLU A 53 4.64 -6.13 34.28
N LYS A 54 5.30 -6.63 33.24
CA LYS A 54 6.57 -6.08 32.77
C LYS A 54 6.28 -4.94 31.80
N LEU A 55 6.79 -3.75 32.11
CA LEU A 55 6.85 -2.66 31.14
C LEU A 55 8.13 -2.79 30.31
N ASP A 56 7.98 -3.15 29.04
CA ASP A 56 9.11 -3.22 28.09
C ASP A 56 9.30 -1.85 27.42
N PHE A 57 10.46 -1.22 27.64
CA PHE A 57 10.81 0.05 27.03
C PHE A 57 11.77 -0.19 25.86
N LYS A 58 11.31 0.07 24.64
CA LYS A 58 12.15 0.06 23.45
C LYS A 58 12.53 1.48 23.06
N ILE A 59 13.80 1.84 23.22
CA ILE A 59 14.32 3.17 22.85
C ILE A 59 15.05 3.07 21.51
N VAL A 60 14.52 3.76 20.50
CA VAL A 60 15.16 3.90 19.19
C VAL A 60 15.77 5.28 19.10
N LYS A 61 17.10 5.34 18.95
CA LYS A 61 17.81 6.61 18.76
C LYS A 61 17.75 7.04 17.29
N LYS A 62 17.93 8.33 17.02
CA LYS A 62 17.93 8.86 15.65
C LYS A 62 19.06 8.24 14.82
N GLU A 63 20.18 7.94 15.46
CA GLU A 63 21.38 7.34 14.86
C GLU A 63 21.28 5.82 14.68
N SER A 64 20.25 5.17 15.24
CA SER A 64 20.03 3.74 15.03
C SER A 64 19.91 3.43 13.55
N ASP A 65 20.54 2.34 13.13
CA ASP A 65 20.55 1.95 11.73
C ASP A 65 19.11 1.62 11.25
N PRO A 66 18.81 1.83 9.96
CA PRO A 66 17.50 1.56 9.39
C PRO A 66 16.94 0.15 9.65
N ALA A 67 17.80 -0.87 9.69
CA ALA A 67 17.36 -2.25 9.89
C ALA A 67 16.89 -2.46 11.34
N THR A 68 17.59 -1.90 12.32
CA THR A 68 17.16 -1.91 13.73
C THR A 68 15.83 -1.17 13.93
N LYS A 69 15.64 -0.02 13.28
CA LYS A 69 14.35 0.71 13.36
C LYS A 69 13.20 -0.10 12.76
N TYR A 70 13.46 -0.75 11.63
CA TYR A 70 12.49 -1.60 10.94
C TYR A 70 12.07 -2.81 11.77
N GLU A 71 13.05 -3.54 12.31
CA GLU A 71 12.84 -4.73 13.13
C GLU A 71 12.01 -4.39 14.37
N LEU A 72 12.33 -3.26 15.02
CA LEU A 72 11.61 -2.81 16.19
C LEU A 72 10.16 -2.42 15.88
N PHE A 73 9.94 -1.76 14.74
CA PHE A 73 8.61 -1.40 14.27
C PHE A 73 7.76 -2.65 13.98
N GLN A 74 8.35 -3.67 13.34
CA GLN A 74 7.66 -4.94 13.11
C GLN A 74 7.25 -5.63 14.43
N ARG A 75 8.14 -5.64 15.44
CA ARG A 75 7.82 -6.19 16.77
C ARG A 75 6.72 -5.43 17.50
N LEU A 76 6.65 -4.11 17.34
CA LEU A 76 5.57 -3.30 17.92
C LEU A 76 4.23 -3.59 17.22
N ASN A 77 4.24 -3.77 15.90
CA ASN A 77 3.02 -4.03 15.12
C ASN A 77 2.36 -5.38 15.43
N THR A 78 3.06 -6.32 16.06
CA THR A 78 2.46 -7.60 16.49
C THR A 78 1.71 -7.53 17.82
N LEU A 79 1.81 -6.41 18.55
CA LEU A 79 1.19 -6.22 19.88
C LEU A 79 -0.13 -5.43 19.83
N GLY A 80 -0.60 -5.02 18.65
CA GLY A 80 -1.85 -4.27 18.42
C GLY A 80 -2.53 -4.69 17.12
N THR A 81 -3.33 -3.81 16.49
CA THR A 81 -3.86 -4.06 15.15
C THR A 81 -2.70 -4.11 14.16
N SER A 82 -2.55 -5.26 13.48
CA SER A 82 -1.48 -5.46 12.51
C SER A 82 -1.59 -4.46 11.36
N LEU A 83 -0.51 -3.70 11.14
CA LEU A 83 -0.37 -2.88 9.94
C LEU A 83 -0.35 -3.76 8.69
N SER A 84 -0.94 -3.25 7.62
CA SER A 84 -0.80 -3.85 6.30
C SER A 84 0.68 -3.84 5.87
N PRO A 85 1.11 -4.76 4.97
CA PRO A 85 2.45 -4.73 4.40
C PRO A 85 2.84 -3.37 3.79
N GLN A 86 1.86 -2.57 3.36
CA GLN A 86 2.09 -1.24 2.80
C GLN A 86 2.29 -0.17 3.85
N GLU A 87 1.54 -0.21 4.94
CA GLU A 87 1.79 0.69 6.06
C GLU A 87 3.18 0.44 6.66
N VAL A 88 3.58 -0.84 6.80
CA VAL A 88 4.94 -1.18 7.23
C VAL A 88 6.00 -0.63 6.27
N ARG A 89 5.78 -0.76 4.96
CA ARG A 89 6.68 -0.22 3.93
C ARG A 89 6.75 1.31 3.96
N ASN A 90 5.62 1.99 4.11
CA ASN A 90 5.53 3.44 4.21
C ASN A 90 6.30 3.95 5.43
N CYS A 91 6.11 3.31 6.59
CA CYS A 91 6.87 3.62 7.79
C CYS A 91 8.38 3.43 7.60
N LEU A 92 8.79 2.31 7.00
CA LEU A 92 10.20 2.10 6.64
C LEU A 92 10.73 3.22 5.74
N LEU A 93 9.99 3.59 4.69
CA LEU A 93 10.42 4.63 3.77
C LEU A 93 10.56 5.98 4.47
N ILE A 94 9.62 6.36 5.32
CA ILE A 94 9.68 7.59 6.12
C ILE A 94 10.94 7.62 6.98
N MET A 95 11.32 6.49 7.58
CA MET A 95 12.50 6.39 8.43
C MET A 95 13.82 6.53 7.66
N ILE A 96 13.89 6.05 6.42
CA ILE A 96 15.13 6.07 5.61
C ILE A 96 15.24 7.28 4.68
N ASN A 97 14.12 7.75 4.12
CA ASN A 97 14.07 8.85 3.16
C ASN A 97 12.65 9.46 3.12
N ARG A 98 12.38 10.37 4.07
CA ARG A 98 11.09 11.07 4.17
C ARG A 98 10.72 11.85 2.90
N GLU A 99 11.70 12.41 2.19
CA GLU A 99 11.44 13.15 0.95
C GLU A 99 10.95 12.23 -0.17
N LEU A 100 11.51 11.03 -0.30
CA LEU A 100 11.05 10.05 -1.28
C LEU A 100 9.62 9.59 -0.97
N TYR A 101 9.29 9.40 0.31
CA TYR A 101 7.91 9.13 0.73
C TYR A 101 6.97 10.28 0.33
N GLN A 102 7.32 11.53 0.64
CA GLN A 102 6.47 12.67 0.31
C GLN A 102 6.25 12.76 -1.21
N TRP A 103 7.30 12.58 -2.00
CA TRP A 103 7.20 12.57 -3.45
C TRP A 103 6.28 11.45 -3.97
N LEU A 104 6.36 10.23 -3.43
CA LEU A 104 5.42 9.15 -3.78
C LEU A 104 3.98 9.47 -3.37
N ALA A 105 3.77 10.09 -2.20
CA ALA A 105 2.45 10.52 -1.75
C ALA A 105 1.87 11.62 -2.65
N ASP A 106 2.70 12.53 -3.15
CA ASP A 106 2.29 13.57 -4.10
C ASP A 106 1.91 12.96 -5.47
N LEU A 107 2.64 11.93 -5.93
CA LEU A 107 2.24 11.17 -7.12
C LEU A 107 0.93 10.42 -6.90
N ALA A 108 0.76 9.81 -5.72
CA ALA A 108 -0.45 9.09 -5.37
C ALA A 108 -1.67 10.01 -5.32
N THR A 109 -1.54 11.27 -4.93
CA THR A 109 -2.65 12.24 -4.91
C THR A 109 -2.88 12.93 -6.26
N PHE A 110 -2.11 12.60 -7.30
CA PHE A 110 -2.28 13.19 -8.62
C PHE A 110 -3.66 12.86 -9.22
N GLY A 111 -4.44 13.90 -9.52
CA GLY A 111 -5.85 13.77 -9.92
C GLY A 111 -6.13 12.74 -11.03
N PRO A 112 -5.44 12.79 -12.20
CA PRO A 112 -5.61 11.78 -13.24
C PRO A 112 -5.28 10.35 -12.79
N PHE A 113 -4.29 10.16 -11.91
CA PHE A 113 -3.99 8.85 -11.35
C PHE A 113 -5.15 8.35 -10.48
N GLN A 114 -5.60 9.16 -9.53
CA GLN A 114 -6.74 8.85 -8.64
C GLN A 114 -8.02 8.51 -9.42
N ARG A 115 -8.31 9.24 -10.49
CA ARG A 115 -9.49 8.98 -11.34
C ARG A 115 -9.41 7.68 -12.13
N THR A 116 -8.23 7.06 -12.26
CA THR A 116 -8.06 5.81 -13.03
C THR A 116 -8.04 4.55 -12.17
N ILE A 117 -7.61 4.64 -10.92
CA ILE A 117 -7.41 3.47 -10.06
C ILE A 117 -8.70 2.99 -9.37
N ALA A 118 -9.72 3.85 -9.23
CA ALA A 118 -11.05 3.48 -8.71
C ALA A 118 -11.01 2.57 -7.47
N LEU A 119 -10.12 2.88 -6.51
CA LEU A 119 -9.91 2.11 -5.29
C LEU A 119 -11.07 2.30 -4.30
N SER A 120 -11.30 1.32 -3.44
CA SER A 120 -12.24 1.44 -2.33
C SER A 120 -11.68 2.32 -1.21
N GLU A 121 -12.54 2.83 -0.32
CA GLU A 121 -12.14 3.60 0.86
C GLU A 121 -11.11 2.84 1.71
N LYS A 122 -11.37 1.56 1.99
CA LYS A 122 -10.42 0.69 2.72
C LYS A 122 -9.04 0.65 2.04
N GLN A 123 -8.98 0.54 0.71
CA GLN A 123 -7.70 0.51 0.00
C GLN A 123 -6.97 1.85 0.06
N LEU A 124 -7.71 2.97 0.08
CA LEU A 124 -7.14 4.31 0.24
C LEU A 124 -6.64 4.54 1.67
N ASP A 125 -7.38 4.06 2.68
CA ASP A 125 -6.98 4.10 4.09
C ASP A 125 -5.69 3.31 4.32
N GLU A 126 -5.57 2.13 3.71
CA GLU A 126 -4.35 1.30 3.71
C GLU A 126 -3.22 1.85 2.80
N ARG A 127 -3.44 3.01 2.16
CA ARG A 127 -2.48 3.69 1.26
C ARG A 127 -2.02 2.82 0.08
N TYR A 128 -2.94 2.01 -0.47
CA TYR A 128 -2.68 1.17 -1.64
C TYR A 128 -2.38 1.99 -2.90
N ASP A 129 -2.87 3.23 -2.98
CA ASP A 129 -2.53 4.22 -4.01
C ASP A 129 -1.02 4.54 -4.03
N VAL A 130 -0.39 4.68 -2.86
CA VAL A 130 1.07 4.87 -2.73
C VAL A 130 1.82 3.62 -3.18
N GLU A 131 1.33 2.42 -2.85
CA GLU A 131 1.89 1.17 -3.36
C GLU A 131 1.79 1.11 -4.88
N LEU A 132 0.65 1.46 -5.47
CA LEU A 132 0.47 1.45 -6.92
C LEU A 132 1.43 2.43 -7.61
N ALA A 133 1.65 3.61 -7.04
CA ALA A 133 2.63 4.56 -7.56
C ALA A 133 4.06 3.99 -7.52
N LEU A 134 4.47 3.42 -6.38
CA LEU A 134 5.76 2.73 -6.26
C LEU A 134 5.87 1.55 -7.24
N ARG A 135 4.82 0.72 -7.34
CA ARG A 135 4.75 -0.44 -8.23
C ARG A 135 4.94 -0.03 -9.68
N PHE A 136 4.30 1.04 -10.12
CA PHE A 136 4.50 1.56 -11.48
C PHE A 136 5.98 1.87 -11.74
N ILE A 137 6.62 2.63 -10.83
CA ILE A 137 8.01 3.05 -10.97
C ILE A 137 8.95 1.85 -11.00
N VAL A 138 8.77 0.92 -10.04
CA VAL A 138 9.57 -0.30 -9.96
C VAL A 138 9.47 -1.10 -11.25
N LEU A 139 8.25 -1.43 -11.69
CA LEU A 139 8.03 -2.26 -12.88
C LEU A 139 8.46 -1.56 -14.18
N LEU A 140 8.39 -0.22 -14.23
CA LEU A 140 8.89 0.55 -15.36
C LEU A 140 10.41 0.43 -15.49
N LYS A 141 11.13 0.43 -14.36
CA LYS A 141 12.60 0.33 -14.31
C LYS A 141 13.14 -1.10 -14.34
N SER A 142 12.34 -2.10 -14.00
CA SER A 142 12.80 -3.50 -13.95
C SER A 142 13.02 -4.14 -15.32
N SER A 143 14.05 -4.97 -15.42
CA SER A 143 14.26 -5.90 -16.52
C SER A 143 13.35 -7.13 -16.40
N THR A 144 13.26 -7.94 -17.46
CA THR A 144 12.44 -9.17 -17.40
C THR A 144 13.10 -10.23 -16.52
N GLU A 145 14.43 -10.22 -16.47
CA GLU A 145 15.28 -11.10 -15.68
C GLU A 145 15.07 -10.83 -14.18
N GLU A 146 15.10 -9.57 -13.75
CA GLU A 146 14.84 -9.18 -12.36
C GLU A 146 13.46 -9.61 -11.85
N LEU A 147 12.47 -9.68 -12.75
CA LEU A 147 11.10 -10.10 -12.41
C LEU A 147 10.95 -11.62 -12.25
N LYS A 148 11.84 -12.42 -12.85
CA LYS A 148 11.78 -13.90 -12.77
C LYS A 148 12.26 -14.42 -11.42
N ASP A 149 13.26 -13.75 -10.85
CA ASP A 149 13.97 -14.23 -9.66
C ASP A 149 13.33 -13.79 -8.32
N LYS A 150 12.12 -13.22 -8.36
CA LYS A 150 11.48 -12.58 -7.19
C LYS A 150 10.16 -13.25 -6.84
N PRO A 151 10.12 -14.16 -5.85
CA PRO A 151 8.92 -14.92 -5.52
C PRO A 151 7.79 -14.05 -4.95
N ASP A 152 8.13 -13.04 -4.16
CA ASP A 152 7.18 -12.13 -3.50
C ASP A 152 7.28 -10.69 -4.03
N ILE A 153 6.14 -10.14 -4.46
CA ILE A 153 6.08 -8.77 -5.00
C ILE A 153 6.23 -7.72 -3.90
N GLY A 154 5.74 -7.99 -2.70
CA GLY A 154 5.86 -7.07 -1.57
C GLY A 154 7.32 -6.88 -1.17
N GLU A 155 8.08 -7.96 -1.03
CA GLU A 155 9.52 -7.91 -0.77
C GLU A 155 10.26 -7.23 -1.92
N PHE A 156 9.94 -7.55 -3.17
CA PHE A 156 10.58 -6.92 -4.32
C PHE A 156 10.39 -5.40 -4.34
N LEU A 157 9.16 -4.92 -4.08
CA LEU A 157 8.89 -3.50 -3.93
C LEU A 157 9.68 -2.90 -2.75
N THR A 158 9.94 -3.65 -1.68
CA THR A 158 10.65 -3.15 -0.49
C THR A 158 12.11 -2.90 -0.85
N GLU A 159 12.73 -3.88 -1.48
CA GLU A 159 14.14 -3.82 -1.85
C GLU A 159 14.40 -2.73 -2.89
N GLN A 160 13.56 -2.63 -3.92
CA GLN A 160 13.69 -1.57 -4.93
C GLN A 160 13.45 -0.18 -4.34
N MET A 161 12.47 -0.04 -3.45
CA MET A 161 12.25 1.22 -2.73
C MET A 161 13.45 1.62 -1.88
N LYS A 162 14.11 0.69 -1.18
CA LYS A 162 15.34 0.96 -0.43
C LYS A 162 16.46 1.42 -1.36
N LEU A 163 16.62 0.77 -2.51
CA LEU A 163 17.61 1.19 -3.52
C LEU A 163 17.35 2.62 -3.99
N PHE A 164 16.11 2.96 -4.34
CA PHE A 164 15.73 4.32 -4.75
C PHE A 164 15.93 5.34 -3.61
N ALA A 165 15.70 4.93 -2.35
CA ALA A 165 15.89 5.78 -1.19
C ALA A 165 17.36 6.13 -0.92
N LEU A 166 18.28 5.23 -1.27
CA LEU A 166 19.72 5.40 -1.04
C LEU A 166 20.46 5.99 -2.27
N ASP A 167 19.87 5.89 -3.46
CA ASP A 167 20.44 6.43 -4.69
C ASP A 167 20.23 7.95 -4.81
N LYS A 168 21.31 8.71 -4.68
CA LYS A 168 21.31 10.19 -4.81
C LYS A 168 21.11 10.67 -6.25
N THR A 169 21.26 9.78 -7.23
CA THR A 169 21.10 10.05 -8.66
C THR A 169 19.71 9.64 -9.19
N PHE A 170 18.84 9.14 -8.31
CA PHE A 170 17.49 8.73 -8.69
C PHE A 170 16.69 9.91 -9.25
N ASP A 171 16.35 9.83 -10.54
CA ASP A 171 15.66 10.90 -11.27
C ASP A 171 14.17 11.01 -10.91
N ARG A 172 13.88 11.62 -9.77
CA ARG A 172 12.50 11.90 -9.32
C ARG A 172 11.72 12.79 -10.29
N LYS A 173 12.41 13.68 -11.01
CA LYS A 173 11.76 14.66 -11.89
C LYS A 173 11.28 13.98 -13.18
N GLY A 174 12.17 13.34 -13.93
CA GLY A 174 11.82 12.67 -15.17
C GLY A 174 10.81 11.54 -14.95
N ILE A 175 11.02 10.71 -13.93
CA ILE A 175 10.08 9.64 -13.57
C ILE A 175 8.70 10.21 -13.19
N GLY A 176 8.68 11.31 -12.43
CA GLY A 176 7.43 11.97 -12.04
C GLY A 176 6.68 12.59 -13.23
N GLU A 177 7.40 13.12 -14.21
CA GLU A 177 6.83 13.61 -15.48
C GLU A 177 6.24 12.46 -16.30
N ASP A 178 6.98 11.35 -16.47
CA ASP A 178 6.51 10.16 -17.18
C ASP A 178 5.28 9.54 -16.52
N PHE A 179 5.25 9.47 -15.18
CA PHE A 179 4.08 9.05 -14.41
C PHE A 179 2.87 9.93 -14.73
N LYS A 180 3.02 11.25 -14.59
CA LYS A 180 1.92 12.20 -14.79
C LYS A 180 1.40 12.15 -16.22
N GLU A 181 2.27 12.09 -17.21
CA GLU A 181 1.87 11.99 -18.61
C GLU A 181 1.17 10.66 -18.88
N THR A 182 1.68 9.54 -18.36
CA THR A 182 1.02 8.22 -18.46
C THR A 182 -0.42 8.26 -18.00
N PHE A 183 -0.66 8.73 -16.77
CA PHE A 183 -2.01 8.72 -16.21
C PHE A 183 -2.92 9.79 -16.80
N LYS A 184 -2.40 10.92 -17.32
CA LYS A 184 -3.19 11.83 -18.16
C LYS A 184 -3.69 11.15 -19.44
N LEU A 185 -2.87 10.31 -20.08
CA LEU A 185 -3.27 9.59 -21.29
C LEU A 185 -4.34 8.54 -21.00
N VAL A 186 -4.11 7.73 -19.97
CA VAL A 186 -5.05 6.69 -19.54
C VAL A 186 -6.39 7.30 -19.13
N GLU A 187 -6.37 8.37 -18.33
CA GLU A 187 -7.57 9.07 -17.86
C GLU A 187 -8.40 9.65 -19.01
N LYS A 188 -7.76 10.27 -20.01
CA LYS A 188 -8.45 10.83 -21.20
C LYS A 188 -9.27 9.83 -22.01
N VAL A 189 -9.00 8.53 -21.89
CA VAL A 189 -9.69 7.47 -22.64
C VAL A 189 -10.58 6.62 -21.73
N LEU A 190 -10.11 6.26 -20.54
CA LEU A 190 -10.72 5.21 -19.74
C LEU A 190 -11.33 5.68 -18.42
N GLN A 191 -10.89 6.82 -17.87
CA GLN A 191 -11.30 7.29 -16.53
C GLN A 191 -11.26 6.15 -15.51
N ASP A 192 -12.32 5.95 -14.72
CA ASP A 192 -12.44 4.95 -13.65
C ASP A 192 -12.58 3.49 -14.13
N GLN A 193 -12.63 3.29 -15.46
CA GLN A 193 -12.70 1.97 -16.09
C GLN A 193 -11.31 1.43 -16.46
N ALA A 194 -10.25 2.23 -16.29
CA ALA A 194 -8.91 1.97 -16.82
C ALA A 194 -8.36 0.58 -16.51
N PHE A 195 -8.61 0.08 -15.30
CA PHE A 195 -8.06 -1.18 -14.82
C PHE A 195 -9.15 -2.19 -14.47
N ARG A 196 -10.31 -2.10 -15.13
CA ARG A 196 -11.43 -3.04 -14.97
C ARG A 196 -11.48 -4.03 -16.13
N ARG A 197 -12.17 -5.16 -15.91
CA ARG A 197 -12.35 -6.19 -16.93
C ARG A 197 -13.25 -5.70 -18.05
N PHE A 198 -12.80 -5.82 -19.31
CA PHE A 198 -13.69 -5.66 -20.45
C PHE A 198 -14.44 -6.96 -20.73
N ASP A 199 -15.78 -6.88 -20.81
CA ASP A 199 -16.64 -7.98 -21.25
C ASP A 199 -17.02 -7.76 -22.71
N ALA A 200 -16.45 -8.58 -23.60
CA ALA A 200 -16.68 -8.47 -25.05
C ALA A 200 -18.14 -8.76 -25.46
N LYS A 201 -18.87 -9.60 -24.70
CA LYS A 201 -20.28 -9.91 -25.00
C LYS A 201 -21.17 -8.73 -24.65
N LYS A 202 -20.92 -8.10 -23.49
CA LYS A 202 -21.67 -6.94 -22.99
C LYS A 202 -21.16 -5.60 -23.51
N LYS A 203 -20.03 -5.60 -24.22
CA LYS A 203 -19.33 -4.43 -24.78
C LYS A 203 -19.09 -3.33 -23.74
N ARG A 204 -18.72 -3.70 -22.51
CA ARG A 204 -18.48 -2.75 -21.42
C ARG A 204 -17.45 -3.23 -20.41
N PHE A 205 -16.85 -2.28 -19.71
CA PHE A 205 -15.99 -2.56 -18.56
C PHE A 205 -16.83 -2.92 -17.32
N MET A 206 -16.31 -3.83 -16.51
CA MET A 206 -17.01 -4.47 -15.40
C MET A 206 -16.05 -4.92 -14.31
N GLY A 207 -16.59 -5.11 -13.10
CA GLY A 207 -15.87 -5.62 -11.95
C GLY A 207 -15.06 -4.54 -11.23
N GLY A 208 -14.28 -4.97 -10.23
CA GLY A 208 -13.38 -4.11 -9.47
C GLY A 208 -12.04 -3.89 -10.16
N PHE A 209 -11.17 -3.15 -9.48
CA PHE A 209 -9.79 -2.93 -9.90
C PHE A 209 -9.03 -4.25 -10.11
N SER A 210 -8.40 -4.41 -11.26
CA SER A 210 -7.56 -5.55 -11.61
C SER A 210 -6.10 -5.14 -11.58
N ILE A 211 -5.35 -5.70 -10.63
CA ILE A 211 -3.91 -5.44 -10.52
C ILE A 211 -3.14 -5.87 -11.78
N SER A 212 -3.53 -6.97 -12.42
CA SER A 212 -2.89 -7.43 -13.66
C SER A 212 -3.18 -6.49 -14.83
N ALA A 213 -4.38 -5.93 -14.92
CA ALA A 213 -4.68 -4.90 -15.91
C ALA A 213 -3.86 -3.64 -15.64
N TYR A 214 -3.73 -3.22 -14.38
CA TYR A 214 -2.87 -2.10 -13.99
C TYR A 214 -1.41 -2.32 -14.40
N GLU A 215 -0.83 -3.46 -14.05
CA GLU A 215 0.56 -3.82 -14.37
C GLU A 215 0.83 -3.81 -15.88
N VAL A 216 -0.13 -4.25 -16.70
CA VAL A 216 0.04 -4.27 -18.17
C VAL A 216 -0.19 -2.89 -18.78
N ILE A 217 -1.31 -2.26 -18.46
CA ILE A 217 -1.75 -1.02 -19.10
C ILE A 217 -0.88 0.14 -18.64
N ALA A 218 -0.74 0.36 -17.33
CA ALA A 218 0.01 1.51 -16.82
C ALA A 218 1.48 1.42 -17.24
N VAL A 219 2.14 0.28 -17.02
CA VAL A 219 3.56 0.11 -17.37
C VAL A 219 3.77 0.08 -18.88
N GLY A 220 2.86 -0.52 -19.65
CA GLY A 220 2.93 -0.54 -21.11
C GLY A 220 2.84 0.85 -21.73
N VAL A 221 1.91 1.68 -21.24
CA VAL A 221 1.79 3.09 -21.65
C VAL A 221 2.99 3.89 -21.18
N GLY A 222 3.40 3.75 -19.92
CA GLY A 222 4.56 4.44 -19.36
C GLY A 222 5.86 4.16 -20.12
N ALA A 223 6.13 2.90 -20.45
CA ALA A 223 7.30 2.52 -21.25
C ALA A 223 7.30 3.08 -22.68
N ASN A 224 6.15 3.54 -23.16
CA ASN A 224 5.99 4.13 -24.49
C ASN A 224 5.50 5.59 -24.44
N VAL A 225 5.53 6.25 -23.27
CA VAL A 225 4.86 7.55 -23.06
C VAL A 225 5.38 8.63 -24.01
N THR A 226 6.69 8.68 -24.25
CA THR A 226 7.30 9.61 -25.21
C THR A 226 6.80 9.39 -26.63
N LYS A 227 6.64 8.12 -27.05
CA LYS A 227 6.12 7.80 -28.39
C LYS A 227 4.63 8.16 -28.50
N TRP A 228 3.86 7.95 -27.44
CA TRP A 228 2.46 8.37 -27.38
C TRP A 228 2.32 9.88 -27.48
N LYS A 229 3.18 10.66 -26.81
CA LYS A 229 3.19 12.14 -26.94
C LYS A 229 3.37 12.56 -28.40
N VAL A 230 4.30 11.92 -29.12
CA VAL A 230 4.51 12.16 -30.56
C VAL A 230 3.30 11.71 -31.40
N ARG A 231 2.71 10.56 -31.13
CA ARG A 231 1.52 10.10 -31.87
C ARG A 231 0.35 11.07 -31.71
N ILE A 232 0.11 11.55 -30.49
CA ILE A 232 -1.02 12.43 -30.18
C ILE A 232 -0.90 13.77 -30.91
N SER A 233 0.32 14.28 -31.14
CA SER A 233 0.51 15.51 -31.91
C SER A 233 0.21 15.35 -33.40
N HIS A 234 0.26 14.13 -33.95
CA HIS A 234 0.06 13.85 -35.38
C HIS A 234 -1.27 13.18 -35.71
N SER A 235 -1.93 12.54 -34.73
CA SER A 235 -3.17 11.78 -34.94
C SER A 235 -4.23 12.14 -33.88
N PRO A 236 -5.13 13.10 -34.17
CA PRO A 236 -6.22 13.49 -33.28
C PRO A 236 -7.12 12.33 -32.84
N GLU A 237 -7.27 11.31 -33.69
CA GLU A 237 -8.05 10.10 -33.49
C GLU A 237 -7.36 9.00 -32.65
N TRP A 238 -6.24 9.29 -31.98
CA TRP A 238 -5.45 8.32 -31.20
C TRP A 238 -6.23 7.57 -30.09
N LYS A 239 -7.36 8.12 -29.62
CA LYS A 239 -8.16 7.54 -28.52
C LYS A 239 -8.79 6.20 -28.92
N THR A 240 -9.27 6.07 -30.15
CA THR A 240 -9.92 4.84 -30.65
C THR A 240 -8.95 3.65 -30.68
N PRO A 241 -7.78 3.71 -31.34
CA PRO A 241 -6.83 2.60 -31.33
C PRO A 241 -6.28 2.32 -29.92
N PHE A 242 -6.14 3.34 -29.07
CA PHE A 242 -5.78 3.12 -27.67
C PHE A 242 -6.85 2.28 -26.93
N LEU A 243 -8.12 2.63 -27.11
CA LEU A 243 -9.24 1.89 -26.51
C LEU A 243 -9.32 0.45 -27.04
N GLU A 244 -9.08 0.24 -28.34
CA GLU A 244 -9.04 -1.09 -28.95
C GLU A 244 -7.94 -1.97 -28.39
N ILE A 245 -6.73 -1.42 -28.13
CA ILE A 245 -5.64 -2.15 -27.46
C ILE A 245 -6.09 -2.61 -26.07
N VAL A 246 -6.72 -1.72 -25.29
CA VAL A 246 -7.18 -2.01 -23.92
C VAL A 246 -8.30 -3.06 -23.92
N GLN A 247 -9.25 -2.97 -24.83
CA GLN A 247 -10.34 -3.94 -24.97
C GLN A 247 -9.80 -5.30 -25.45
N GLY A 248 -8.89 -5.28 -26.43
CA GLY A 248 -8.24 -6.46 -27.00
C GLY A 248 -7.38 -7.23 -26.01
N LEU A 249 -6.84 -6.57 -24.98
CA LEU A 249 -6.10 -7.23 -23.88
C LEU A 249 -6.87 -8.40 -23.27
N TRP A 250 -8.19 -8.27 -23.16
CA TRP A 250 -9.06 -9.29 -22.55
C TRP A 250 -9.33 -10.50 -23.46
N ALA A 251 -8.78 -10.51 -24.67
CA ALA A 251 -8.74 -11.64 -25.59
C ALA A 251 -7.30 -12.15 -25.85
N ASP A 252 -6.27 -11.48 -25.31
CA ASP A 252 -4.87 -11.87 -25.51
C ASP A 252 -4.54 -13.16 -24.74
N ALA A 253 -3.99 -14.16 -25.44
CA ALA A 253 -3.72 -15.47 -24.88
C ALA A 253 -2.67 -15.44 -23.74
N THR A 254 -1.67 -14.55 -23.84
CA THR A 254 -0.67 -14.37 -22.78
C THR A 254 -1.30 -13.72 -21.57
N PHE A 255 -2.11 -12.67 -21.77
CA PHE A 255 -2.82 -12.03 -20.67
C PHE A 255 -3.72 -13.03 -19.93
N LEU A 256 -4.60 -13.73 -20.64
CA LEU A 256 -5.53 -14.70 -20.07
C LEU A 256 -4.82 -15.83 -19.30
N LYS A 257 -3.66 -16.26 -19.78
CA LYS A 257 -2.85 -17.30 -19.12
C LYS A 257 -2.24 -16.84 -17.80
N TYR A 258 -1.84 -15.57 -17.70
CA TYR A 258 -1.02 -15.08 -16.57
C TYR A 258 -1.73 -14.07 -15.66
N SER A 259 -2.91 -13.56 -16.02
CA SER A 259 -3.69 -12.59 -15.22
C SER A 259 -4.70 -13.22 -14.26
N GLY A 260 -4.77 -14.56 -14.20
CA GLY A 260 -5.74 -15.30 -13.41
C GLY A 260 -5.55 -15.15 -11.90
N SER A 261 -6.65 -15.32 -11.15
CA SER A 261 -6.62 -15.40 -9.69
C SER A 261 -5.71 -16.57 -9.25
N GLY A 262 -4.75 -16.30 -8.37
CA GLY A 262 -3.80 -17.30 -7.86
C GLY A 262 -2.50 -17.42 -8.65
N VAL A 263 -2.34 -16.73 -9.78
CA VAL A 263 -1.04 -16.67 -10.48
C VAL A 263 -0.09 -15.79 -9.68
N ARG A 264 0.99 -16.38 -9.18
CA ARG A 264 2.04 -15.68 -8.41
C ARG A 264 2.67 -14.57 -9.23
N ALA A 265 3.05 -13.48 -8.57
CA ALA A 265 3.69 -12.34 -9.22
C ALA A 265 4.98 -12.73 -9.97
N SER A 266 5.79 -13.62 -9.40
CA SER A 266 6.99 -14.19 -10.03
C SER A 266 6.74 -14.92 -11.35
N THR A 267 5.53 -15.46 -11.54
CA THR A 267 5.11 -16.08 -12.81
C THR A 267 4.43 -15.06 -13.71
N ARG A 268 3.63 -14.18 -13.14
CA ARG A 268 2.82 -13.19 -13.86
C ARG A 268 3.68 -12.10 -14.50
N LEU A 269 4.49 -11.40 -13.71
CA LEU A 269 5.18 -10.17 -14.12
C LEU A 269 6.16 -10.38 -15.28
N PRO A 270 7.00 -11.43 -15.31
CA PRO A 270 7.90 -11.67 -16.44
C PRO A 270 7.19 -11.89 -17.78
N ASN A 271 5.91 -12.28 -17.75
CA ASN A 271 5.11 -12.49 -18.96
C ASN A 271 4.25 -11.27 -19.30
N LEU A 272 3.66 -10.64 -18.29
CA LEU A 272 2.74 -9.51 -18.48
C LEU A 272 3.45 -8.18 -18.75
N ILE A 273 4.61 -7.91 -18.13
CA ILE A 273 5.31 -6.64 -18.35
C ILE A 273 5.84 -6.52 -19.78
N PRO A 274 6.50 -7.54 -20.37
CA PRO A 274 6.87 -7.50 -21.79
C PRO A 274 5.66 -7.42 -22.74
N LEU A 275 4.55 -8.10 -22.39
CA LEU A 275 3.30 -7.99 -23.14
C LEU A 275 2.82 -6.54 -23.21
N GLY A 276 2.69 -5.87 -22.05
CA GLY A 276 2.27 -4.47 -21.98
C GLY A 276 3.17 -3.54 -22.79
N ARG A 277 4.49 -3.67 -22.62
CA ARG A 277 5.49 -2.89 -23.40
C ARG A 277 5.32 -3.04 -24.91
N ARG A 278 4.96 -4.25 -25.38
CA ARG A 278 4.76 -4.57 -26.79
C ARG A 278 3.44 -4.04 -27.35
N ILE A 279 2.31 -4.31 -26.69
CA ILE A 279 0.99 -3.99 -27.24
C ILE A 279 0.65 -2.50 -27.14
N PHE A 280 1.22 -1.78 -26.16
CA PHE A 280 1.06 -0.34 -26.01
C PHE A 280 2.12 0.47 -26.76
N LYS A 281 2.87 -0.14 -27.69
CA LYS A 281 3.73 0.60 -28.61
C LYS A 281 2.84 1.27 -29.68
N PRO A 282 2.79 2.61 -29.75
CA PRO A 282 1.92 3.33 -30.68
C PRO A 282 2.33 3.19 -32.14
#